data_AF-A0A5B8U3F1-F1
#
_entry.id   AF-A0A5B8U3F1-F1
#
_cell.length_a   1.000
_cell.length_b   1.000
_cell.length_c   1.000
_cell.angle_alpha   90.00
_cell.angle_beta   90.00
_cell.angle_gamma   90.00
#
_symmetry.space_group_name_H-M   'P 1'
#
loop_
_entity.id
_entity.type
_entity.pdbx_description
1 polymer ?
#
loop_
_entity_poly.entity_id
_entity_poly.type
_entity_poly.pdbx_seq_one_letter_code
_entity_poly.pdbx_strand_id
1 'polypeptide(L)'
;MNAKLLSCIGALGAAAGLVPASAGLAQTAPTTVPSLKLVGAYAVKDTRINPGRTTIATVFRTASELPRRYDGMIRASGFLDGVGHSVGSVKGRHGTSRHCYVIYTNVVDGHLPGGGSSARLGTRHTLEVAARGTDGDLVAKTQVHIRAQRAGDASGRPLGC
;
A
#
# COMPACT_ATOMS: atom_id res chain seq x y z
N MET A 1 68.52 38.43 12.59
CA MET A 1 69.33 37.56 11.71
C MET A 1 68.34 36.69 10.95
N ASN A 2 67.64 37.13 9.90
CA ASN A 2 68.01 37.47 8.51
C ASN A 2 68.61 36.32 7.68
N ALA A 3 67.76 35.69 6.86
CA ALA A 3 67.96 35.21 5.47
C ALA A 3 66.60 34.54 5.04
N LYS A 4 65.77 34.94 4.04
CA LYS A 4 65.93 35.27 2.59
C LYS A 4 66.73 34.18 1.86
N LEU A 5 66.34 33.49 0.78
CA LEU A 5 65.33 33.55 -0.31
C LEU A 5 65.12 32.07 -0.80
N LEU A 6 64.27 31.63 -1.74
CA LEU A 6 64.16 32.00 -3.16
C LEU A 6 63.02 31.21 -3.84
N SER A 7 62.42 31.86 -4.85
CA SER A 7 61.31 31.45 -5.73
C SER A 7 61.72 30.45 -6.82
N CYS A 8 60.77 29.68 -7.37
CA CYS A 8 60.70 29.39 -8.82
C CYS A 8 59.29 28.90 -9.24
N ILE A 9 58.74 29.59 -10.24
CA ILE A 9 57.45 29.35 -10.92
C ILE A 9 57.70 28.44 -12.13
N GLY A 10 56.75 27.56 -12.46
CA GLY A 10 56.72 26.82 -13.73
C GLY A 10 55.30 26.41 -14.09
N ALA A 11 54.78 26.95 -15.19
CA ALA A 11 53.45 26.69 -15.77
C ALA A 11 53.55 25.86 -17.07
N LEU A 12 52.39 25.56 -17.67
CA LEU A 12 52.09 24.92 -18.97
C LEU A 12 51.92 23.38 -18.94
N GLY A 13 50.87 22.78 -19.52
CA GLY A 13 49.80 23.28 -20.36
C GLY A 13 48.68 22.24 -20.52
N ALA A 14 47.43 22.70 -20.67
CA ALA A 14 46.28 21.84 -20.92
C ALA A 14 46.06 21.67 -22.43
N ALA A 15 46.04 20.42 -22.89
CA ALA A 15 45.84 20.04 -24.28
C ALA A 15 44.37 20.20 -24.72
N ALA A 16 44.18 20.72 -25.93
CA ALA A 16 42.92 20.77 -26.65
C ALA A 16 42.65 19.43 -27.37
N GLY A 17 41.37 19.10 -27.56
CA GLY A 17 40.96 18.01 -28.47
C GLY A 17 39.52 17.55 -28.29
N LEU A 18 38.56 18.25 -28.91
CA LEU A 18 37.17 17.83 -29.10
C LEU A 18 37.08 16.67 -30.11
N VAL A 19 36.47 15.55 -29.73
CA VAL A 19 35.98 14.50 -30.65
C VAL A 19 34.68 13.91 -30.07
N PRO A 20 33.64 13.63 -30.88
CA PRO A 20 32.25 13.52 -30.42
C PRO A 20 31.91 12.10 -29.97
N ALA A 21 31.37 11.96 -28.76
CA ALA A 21 30.70 10.74 -28.34
C ALA A 21 29.19 10.98 -28.39
N SER A 22 28.57 10.51 -29.46
CA SER A 22 27.13 10.30 -29.56
C SER A 22 26.67 9.40 -28.40
N ALA A 23 26.31 10.02 -27.27
CA ALA A 23 25.58 9.35 -26.22
C ALA A 23 24.15 9.16 -26.74
N GLY A 24 23.87 7.95 -27.22
CA GLY A 24 22.55 7.53 -27.63
C GLY A 24 21.54 7.92 -26.56
N LEU A 25 20.42 8.49 -27.01
CA LEU A 25 19.21 8.60 -26.22
C LEU A 25 18.90 7.19 -25.71
N ALA A 26 19.20 6.94 -24.44
CA ALA A 26 18.68 5.79 -23.75
C ALA A 26 17.16 5.91 -23.87
N GLN A 27 16.57 5.10 -24.75
CA GLN A 27 15.14 4.91 -24.79
C GLN A 27 14.74 4.45 -23.40
N THR A 28 14.17 5.37 -22.63
CA THR A 28 13.45 5.05 -21.42
C THR A 28 12.35 4.10 -21.85
N ALA A 29 12.59 2.80 -21.68
CA ALA A 29 11.54 1.80 -21.81
C ALA A 29 10.38 2.29 -20.94
N PRO A 30 9.12 2.20 -21.40
CA PRO A 30 7.99 2.58 -20.59
C PRO A 30 7.99 1.67 -19.37
N THR A 31 8.48 2.20 -18.24
CA THR A 31 8.36 1.54 -16.94
C THR A 31 6.87 1.39 -16.72
N THR A 32 6.38 0.16 -16.88
CA THR A 32 4.98 -0.15 -16.70
C THR A 32 4.69 0.11 -15.23
N VAL A 33 4.12 1.28 -14.92
CA VAL A 33 3.82 1.68 -13.55
C VAL A 33 2.90 0.60 -12.99
N PRO A 34 3.31 -0.13 -11.94
CA PRO A 34 2.52 -1.23 -11.42
C PRO A 34 1.23 -0.67 -10.82
N SER A 35 0.12 -0.76 -11.57
CA SER A 35 -1.19 -0.36 -11.07
C SER A 35 -1.63 -1.32 -9.97
N LEU A 36 -2.09 -0.80 -8.83
CA LEU A 36 -2.67 -1.63 -7.78
C LEU A 36 -3.91 -2.36 -8.31
N LYS A 37 -3.92 -3.69 -8.20
CA LYS A 37 -5.06 -4.52 -8.65
C LYS A 37 -5.59 -5.36 -7.51
N LEU A 38 -6.90 -5.29 -7.29
CA LEU A 38 -7.63 -6.16 -6.36
C LEU A 38 -8.08 -7.44 -7.08
N VAL A 39 -7.80 -8.58 -6.47
CA VAL A 39 -8.17 -9.92 -6.97
C VAL A 39 -9.49 -10.39 -6.37
N GLY A 40 -9.79 -9.96 -5.14
CA GLY A 40 -11.05 -10.25 -4.48
C GLY A 40 -11.18 -9.45 -3.18
N ALA A 41 -12.42 -9.23 -2.73
CA ALA A 41 -12.70 -8.56 -1.47
C ALA A 41 -14.05 -9.00 -0.92
N TYR A 42 -14.21 -8.95 0.40
CA TYR A 42 -15.50 -9.10 1.08
C TYR A 42 -15.51 -8.31 2.38
N ALA A 43 -16.70 -7.96 2.85
CA ALA A 43 -16.91 -7.37 4.17
C ALA A 43 -17.76 -8.30 5.04
N VAL A 44 -17.35 -8.57 6.27
CA VAL A 44 -18.10 -9.38 7.23
C VAL A 44 -18.32 -8.63 8.53
N LYS A 45 -19.50 -8.81 9.11
CA LYS A 45 -19.76 -8.38 10.48
C LYS A 45 -19.04 -9.33 11.45
N ASP A 46 -18.02 -8.82 12.14
CA ASP A 46 -17.21 -9.56 13.11
C ASP A 46 -17.43 -8.99 14.52
N THR A 47 -17.90 -9.84 15.43
CA THR A 47 -18.11 -9.52 16.85
C THR A 47 -17.02 -10.08 17.74
N ARG A 48 -16.09 -10.88 17.21
CA ARG A 48 -15.03 -11.54 18.00
C ARG A 48 -13.85 -10.63 18.28
N ILE A 49 -13.59 -9.68 17.38
CA ILE A 49 -12.43 -8.79 17.46
C ILE A 49 -12.59 -7.76 18.58
N ASN A 50 -13.77 -7.18 18.69
CA ASN A 50 -14.11 -6.22 19.74
C ASN A 50 -15.38 -6.71 20.44
N PRO A 51 -15.27 -7.51 21.52
CA PRO A 51 -16.44 -7.97 22.25
C PRO A 51 -17.27 -6.79 22.76
N GLY A 52 -18.59 -6.87 22.59
CA GLY A 52 -19.51 -5.77 22.93
C GLY A 52 -19.63 -4.67 21.87
N ARG A 53 -18.87 -4.74 20.76
CA ARG A 53 -19.00 -3.81 19.63
C ARG A 53 -19.20 -4.58 18.33
N THR A 54 -19.99 -3.99 17.44
CA THR A 54 -20.05 -4.50 16.07
C THR A 54 -18.86 -3.93 15.28
N THR A 55 -18.02 -4.78 14.72
CA THR A 55 -16.94 -4.40 13.81
C THR A 55 -17.24 -4.98 12.43
N ILE A 56 -16.98 -4.23 11.37
CA ILE A 56 -16.91 -4.76 10.01
C ILE A 56 -15.45 -5.06 9.70
N ALA A 57 -15.14 -6.33 9.46
CA ALA A 57 -13.85 -6.74 8.93
C ALA A 57 -13.96 -6.80 7.40
N THR A 58 -13.27 -5.90 6.71
CA THR A 58 -13.21 -5.91 5.25
C THR A 58 -11.89 -6.51 4.83
N VAL A 59 -11.95 -7.71 4.27
CA VAL A 59 -10.80 -8.48 3.82
C VAL A 59 -10.68 -8.37 2.32
N PHE A 60 -9.47 -8.10 1.83
CA PHE A 60 -9.18 -7.99 0.42
C PHE A 60 -7.85 -8.62 0.05
N ARG A 61 -7.75 -9.05 -1.21
CA ARG A 61 -6.56 -9.65 -1.79
C ARG A 61 -6.09 -8.81 -2.96
N THR A 62 -4.81 -8.50 -3.00
CA THR A 62 -4.17 -7.81 -4.12
C THR A 62 -3.46 -8.80 -5.04
N ALA A 63 -3.19 -8.38 -6.28
CA ALA A 63 -2.42 -9.18 -7.23
C ALA A 63 -0.92 -9.20 -6.90
N SER A 64 -0.43 -8.09 -6.32
CA SER A 64 0.97 -7.90 -5.91
C SER A 64 1.00 -7.48 -4.44
N GLU A 65 2.09 -7.78 -3.73
CA GLU A 65 2.26 -7.33 -2.35
C GLU A 65 2.21 -5.80 -2.26
N LEU A 66 1.49 -5.27 -1.26
CA LEU A 66 1.45 -3.85 -0.96
C LEU A 66 2.84 -3.37 -0.52
N PRO A 67 3.28 -2.18 -0.95
CA PRO A 67 4.55 -1.60 -0.52
C PRO A 67 4.67 -1.57 1.01
N ARG A 68 5.85 -1.90 1.52
CA ARG A 68 6.18 -1.85 2.95
C ARG A 68 7.29 -0.85 3.21
N ARG A 69 7.32 -0.33 4.43
CA ARG A 69 8.44 0.45 4.98
C ARG A 69 9.57 -0.51 5.38
N TYR A 70 10.74 0.05 5.69
CA TYR A 70 11.90 -0.72 6.17
C TYR A 70 11.61 -1.46 7.50
N ASP A 71 10.68 -0.96 8.32
CA ASP A 71 10.22 -1.57 9.57
C ASP A 71 9.18 -2.70 9.36
N GLY A 72 8.83 -3.00 8.10
CA GLY A 72 7.84 -4.01 7.73
C GLY A 72 6.39 -3.54 7.75
N MET A 73 6.10 -2.29 8.16
CA MET A 73 4.73 -1.76 8.13
C MET A 73 4.25 -1.48 6.71
N ILE A 74 2.96 -1.71 6.47
CA ILE A 74 2.33 -1.50 5.16
C ILE A 74 2.23 0.02 4.87
N ARG A 75 2.67 0.44 3.68
CA ARG A 75 2.55 1.82 3.17
C ARG A 75 1.25 2.00 2.38
N ALA A 76 0.13 1.66 3.00
CA ALA A 76 -1.18 1.76 2.37
C ALA A 76 -2.27 2.09 3.40
N SER A 77 -3.31 2.74 2.91
CA SER A 77 -4.54 3.04 3.62
C SER A 77 -5.70 2.39 2.89
N GLY A 78 -6.66 1.86 3.65
CA GLY A 78 -7.91 1.37 3.10
C GLY A 78 -9.02 2.34 3.48
N PHE A 79 -9.99 2.49 2.60
CA PHE A 79 -11.14 3.36 2.80
C PHE A 79 -12.40 2.53 2.58
N LEU A 80 -13.33 2.62 3.53
CA LEU A 80 -14.66 2.05 3.38
C LEU A 80 -15.65 3.21 3.32
N ASP A 81 -16.28 3.41 2.17
CA ASP A 81 -17.13 4.56 1.87
C ASP A 81 -16.47 5.91 2.19
N GLY A 82 -15.18 6.04 1.85
CA GLY A 82 -14.40 7.25 2.06
C GLY A 82 -13.83 7.41 3.48
N VAL A 83 -14.18 6.53 4.43
CA VAL A 83 -13.62 6.56 5.78
C VAL A 83 -12.29 5.81 5.83
N GLY A 84 -11.22 6.50 6.24
CA GLY A 84 -9.87 5.96 6.26
C GLY A 84 -9.61 4.99 7.43
N HIS A 85 -8.94 3.89 7.12
CA HIS A 85 -8.57 2.82 8.03
C HIS A 85 -7.13 2.33 7.77
N SER A 86 -6.45 1.95 8.85
CA SER A 86 -5.15 1.28 8.76
C SER A 86 -5.31 -0.11 8.17
N VAL A 87 -4.40 -0.47 7.26
CA VAL A 87 -4.37 -1.79 6.62
C VAL A 87 -3.51 -2.74 7.45
N GLY A 88 -4.09 -3.86 7.87
CA GLY A 88 -3.40 -4.98 8.51
C GLY A 88 -3.16 -6.14 7.54
N SER A 89 -2.17 -6.99 7.83
CA SER A 89 -2.02 -8.27 7.12
C SER A 89 -2.93 -9.33 7.73
N VAL A 90 -3.53 -10.17 6.90
CA VAL A 90 -4.35 -11.28 7.37
C VAL A 90 -3.46 -12.46 7.78
N LYS A 91 -3.70 -13.00 8.97
CA LYS A 91 -3.08 -14.25 9.42
C LYS A 91 -3.94 -15.43 8.94
N GLY A 92 -3.42 -16.16 7.95
CA GLY A 92 -4.01 -17.42 7.48
C GLY A 92 -3.47 -18.63 8.24
N ARG A 93 -3.86 -19.83 7.79
CA ARG A 93 -3.46 -21.11 8.38
C ARG A 93 -1.93 -21.32 8.39
N HIS A 94 -1.23 -20.79 7.39
CA HIS A 94 0.21 -20.92 7.22
C HIS A 94 0.99 -19.68 7.67
N GLY A 95 0.37 -18.83 8.50
CA GLY A 95 0.95 -17.56 8.95
C GLY A 95 0.44 -16.36 8.16
N THR A 96 1.17 -15.26 8.22
CA THR A 96 0.76 -13.98 7.60
C THR A 96 0.78 -14.10 6.07
N SER A 97 -0.38 -13.85 5.44
CA SER A 97 -0.46 -13.81 3.98
C SER A 97 0.21 -12.54 3.43
N ARG A 98 1.00 -12.70 2.37
CA ARG A 98 1.69 -11.59 1.70
C ARG A 98 0.81 -10.74 0.80
N HIS A 99 -0.36 -11.26 0.42
CA HIS A 99 -1.26 -10.61 -0.55
C HIS A 99 -2.64 -10.30 0.01
N CYS A 100 -2.89 -10.63 1.27
CA CYS A 100 -4.23 -10.54 1.86
C CYS A 100 -4.20 -9.66 3.09
N TYR A 101 -5.14 -8.73 3.08
CA TYR A 101 -5.15 -7.61 3.99
C TYR A 101 -6.54 -7.40 4.54
N VAL A 102 -6.60 -6.70 5.66
CA VAL A 102 -7.84 -6.42 6.37
C VAL A 102 -7.85 -4.98 6.86
N ILE A 103 -9.01 -4.34 6.75
CA ILE A 103 -9.35 -3.15 7.50
C ILE A 103 -10.48 -3.47 8.48
N TYR A 104 -10.45 -2.83 9.63
CA TYR A 104 -11.48 -2.96 10.66
C TYR A 104 -12.20 -1.64 10.84
N THR A 105 -13.52 -1.67 10.68
CA THR A 105 -14.38 -0.49 10.81
C THR A 105 -15.36 -0.72 11.94
N ASN A 106 -15.28 0.06 13.00
CA ASN A 106 -16.24 -0.02 14.10
C ASN A 106 -17.57 0.60 13.67
N VAL A 107 -18.67 -0.11 13.93
CA VAL A 107 -20.01 0.39 13.67
C VAL A 107 -20.46 1.25 14.85
N VAL A 108 -21.02 2.42 14.56
CA VAL A 108 -21.57 3.37 15.53
C VAL A 108 -23.06 3.52 15.22
N ASP A 109 -23.92 3.20 16.19
CA ASP A 109 -25.38 3.30 16.06
C ASP A 109 -25.96 2.64 14.79
N GLY A 110 -25.38 1.49 14.40
CA GLY A 110 -25.79 0.74 13.20
C GLY A 110 -25.25 1.26 11.87
N HIS A 111 -24.38 2.26 11.89
CA HIS A 111 -23.79 2.93 10.73
C HIS A 111 -22.27 2.82 10.71
N LEU A 112 -21.68 2.96 9.52
CA LEU A 112 -20.25 3.18 9.39
C LEU A 112 -19.90 4.57 9.96
N PRO A 113 -18.68 4.76 10.50
CA PRO A 113 -18.29 5.99 11.17
C PRO A 113 -18.30 7.20 10.22
N GLY A 114 -18.34 8.43 10.76
CA GLY A 114 -18.32 9.66 9.96
C GLY A 114 -19.67 10.05 9.36
N GLY A 115 -20.79 9.66 9.98
CA GLY A 115 -22.13 9.84 9.41
C GLY A 115 -22.40 8.93 8.21
N GLY A 116 -21.69 7.80 8.16
CA GLY A 116 -21.60 6.92 7.01
C GLY A 116 -22.82 6.04 6.77
N SER A 117 -22.71 5.25 5.72
CA SER A 117 -23.75 4.34 5.25
C SER A 117 -24.13 3.28 6.28
N SER A 118 -25.33 2.72 6.15
CA SER A 118 -25.82 1.67 7.05
C SER A 118 -24.90 0.44 7.03
N ALA A 119 -24.56 -0.08 8.21
CA ALA A 119 -23.73 -1.28 8.35
C ALA A 119 -24.57 -2.57 8.44
N ARG A 120 -25.75 -2.57 7.80
CA ARG A 120 -26.67 -3.72 7.76
C ARG A 120 -26.12 -4.83 6.88
N LEU A 121 -26.62 -6.05 7.05
CA LEU A 121 -26.26 -7.13 6.12
C LEU A 121 -26.88 -6.86 4.74
N GLY A 122 -26.16 -7.22 3.68
CA GLY A 122 -26.57 -7.06 2.28
C GLY A 122 -26.25 -5.68 1.68
N THR A 123 -25.97 -4.67 2.51
CA THR A 123 -25.64 -3.32 2.01
C THR A 123 -24.33 -3.33 1.23
N ARG A 124 -24.30 -2.53 0.17
CA ARG A 124 -23.17 -2.38 -0.74
C ARG A 124 -22.32 -1.19 -0.30
N HIS A 125 -21.01 -1.38 -0.28
CA HIS A 125 -20.02 -0.40 0.12
C HIS A 125 -18.87 -0.35 -0.87
N THR A 126 -18.25 0.80 -1.00
CA THR A 126 -17.06 1.00 -1.80
C THR A 126 -15.83 0.78 -0.94
N LEU A 127 -15.06 -0.25 -1.27
CA LEU A 127 -13.71 -0.42 -0.74
C LEU A 127 -12.73 0.27 -1.70
N GLU A 128 -11.93 1.17 -1.15
CA GLU A 128 -10.79 1.77 -1.84
C GLU A 128 -9.51 1.44 -1.09
N VAL A 129 -8.45 1.14 -1.83
CA VAL A 129 -7.12 0.89 -1.27
C VAL A 129 -6.16 1.83 -1.98
N ALA A 130 -5.48 2.66 -1.20
CA ALA A 130 -4.45 3.58 -1.69
C ALA A 130 -3.11 3.20 -1.09
N ALA A 131 -2.12 2.93 -1.94
CA ALA A 131 -0.77 2.57 -1.54
C ALA A 131 0.22 3.60 -2.06
N ARG A 132 1.22 3.97 -1.25
CA ARG A 132 2.29 4.86 -1.69
C ARG A 132 3.45 4.04 -2.24
N GLY A 133 3.50 3.90 -3.56
CA GLY A 133 4.60 3.26 -4.27
C GLY A 133 5.83 4.16 -4.36
N THR A 134 6.92 3.63 -4.92
CA THR A 134 8.11 4.42 -5.30
C THR A 134 7.81 5.38 -6.45
N ASP A 135 6.89 4.99 -7.32
CA ASP A 135 6.57 5.70 -8.57
C ASP A 135 5.32 6.58 -8.46
N GLY A 136 4.77 6.74 -7.25
CA GLY A 136 3.56 7.52 -6.97
C GLY A 136 2.49 6.76 -6.19
N ASP A 137 1.33 7.40 -6.04
CA ASP A 137 0.17 6.84 -5.36
C ASP A 137 -0.56 5.84 -6.27
N LEU A 138 -0.77 4.62 -5.77
CA LEU A 138 -1.48 3.54 -6.44
C LEU A 138 -2.84 3.37 -5.80
N VAL A 139 -3.92 3.47 -6.57
CA VAL A 139 -5.30 3.38 -6.05
C VAL A 139 -6.07 2.27 -6.76
N ALA A 140 -6.80 1.47 -5.99
CA ALA A 140 -7.74 0.48 -6.50
C ALA A 140 -9.07 0.59 -5.76
N LYS A 141 -10.19 0.48 -6.49
CA LYS A 141 -11.53 0.49 -5.91
C LYS A 141 -12.30 -0.76 -6.30
N THR A 142 -13.10 -1.28 -5.39
CA THR A 142 -14.02 -2.39 -5.65
C THR A 142 -15.25 -2.25 -4.78
N GLN A 143 -16.28 -3.04 -5.11
CA GLN A 143 -17.56 -3.02 -4.43
C GLN A 143 -17.65 -4.27 -3.57
N VAL A 144 -18.01 -4.09 -2.31
CA VAL A 144 -18.16 -5.19 -1.34
C VAL A 144 -19.54 -5.12 -0.71
N HIS A 145 -20.08 -6.28 -0.35
CA HIS A 145 -21.31 -6.37 0.42
C HIS A 145 -20.98 -6.82 1.83
N ILE A 146 -21.61 -6.21 2.83
CA ILE A 146 -21.55 -6.71 4.20
C ILE A 146 -22.35 -8.01 4.26
N ARG A 147 -21.70 -9.11 4.63
CA ARG A 147 -22.36 -10.40 4.83
C ARG A 147 -22.20 -10.87 6.27
N ALA A 148 -23.04 -11.84 6.66
CA ALA A 148 -22.83 -12.58 7.88
C ALA A 148 -21.50 -13.34 7.82
N GLN A 149 -20.82 -13.41 8.97
CA GLN A 149 -19.59 -14.16 9.12
C GLN A 149 -19.84 -15.66 8.84
N ARG A 150 -18.94 -16.30 8.10
CA ARG A 150 -18.97 -17.74 7.82
C ARG A 150 -17.78 -18.46 8.45
N ALA A 151 -17.92 -19.77 8.62
CA ALA A 151 -16.80 -20.65 8.94
C ALA A 151 -15.71 -20.49 7.86
N GLY A 152 -14.49 -20.15 8.28
CA GLY A 152 -13.34 -19.94 7.38
C GLY A 152 -12.90 -18.48 7.20
N ASP A 153 -13.78 -17.50 7.47
CA ASP A 153 -13.45 -16.07 7.32
C ASP A 153 -12.38 -15.58 8.32
N ALA A 154 -12.17 -16.32 9.43
CA ALA A 154 -11.18 -15.97 10.46
C ALA A 154 -10.07 -17.00 10.71
N SER A 155 -10.20 -18.24 10.25
CA SER A 155 -9.25 -19.31 10.63
C SER A 155 -8.99 -20.35 9.55
N GLY A 156 -9.61 -20.23 8.38
CA GLY A 156 -9.61 -21.31 7.38
C GLY A 156 -8.76 -20.98 6.17
N ARG A 157 -9.18 -19.94 5.43
CA ARG A 157 -8.50 -19.45 4.23
C ARG A 157 -9.17 -18.24 3.58
N PRO A 158 -9.20 -17.06 4.21
CA PRO A 158 -9.97 -15.92 3.67
C PRO A 158 -9.47 -15.57 2.27
N LEU A 159 -10.32 -15.61 1.23
CA LEU A 159 -9.93 -15.37 -0.18
C LEU A 159 -8.81 -16.29 -0.73
N GLY A 160 -8.68 -17.51 -0.18
CA GLY A 160 -7.65 -18.47 -0.60
C GLY A 160 -6.25 -18.16 -0.06
N CYS A 161 -6.18 -17.37 1.01
CA CYS A 161 -4.99 -17.10 1.82
C CYS A 161 -4.96 -18.14 2.96
#